data_AF-E3K3I4-F1
#
_entry.id   AF-E3K3I4-F1
#
_cell.length_a   1.000
_cell.length_b   1.000
_cell.length_c   1.000
_cell.angle_alpha   90.00
_cell.angle_beta   90.00
_cell.angle_gamma   90.00
#
_symmetry.space_group_name_H-M   'P 1'
#
loop_
_entity.id
_entity.type
_entity.pdbx_description
1 polymer ?
#
loop_
_entity_poly.entity_id
_entity_poly.type
_entity_poly.pdbx_seq_one_letter_code
_entity_poly.pdbx_strand_id
1 'polypeptide(L)'
;MNLNPGGKQSRLRDSIIPSDDPLIPHHLRGLRQQFCYDSSHPDPKRAGQPKGIQAILEERGIWQHFTSLRVQEGKPALKLQCNSCTTSNIRKDALNRSAKLIQQAEDAGYFLTPEQCVSEHMAAEGQSPEIEPSDSDAANNTTESTNCCWSKILSQQSDFINERPLLQTIIEDAGHICLFLPKFHCELNPIELFWSYIKESYRKQSHTAGLFAACKALFDRVRQSCPLITIRKYFCRINRQLSVYQQGYSGPQSEILMKKYSSHRCIPRRAAMDIDVLNA
;
A
#
# COMPACT_ATOMS: atom_id res chain seq x y z
N MET A 1 -10.08 -7.36 9.86
CA MET A 1 -10.91 -8.48 10.36
C MET A 1 -11.73 -7.99 11.54
N ASN A 2 -12.95 -8.50 11.74
CA ASN A 2 -13.76 -8.15 12.90
C ASN A 2 -13.32 -8.98 14.11
N LEU A 3 -13.62 -8.52 15.34
CA LEU A 3 -13.29 -9.29 16.55
C LEU A 3 -14.07 -10.62 16.56
N ASN A 4 -15.37 -10.52 16.33
CA ASN A 4 -16.32 -11.62 16.24
C ASN A 4 -16.66 -11.93 14.77
N PRO A 5 -17.13 -13.16 14.46
CA PRO A 5 -17.62 -13.48 13.13
C PRO A 5 -18.85 -12.63 12.76
N GLY A 6 -18.95 -12.28 11.47
CA GLY A 6 -20.05 -11.50 10.91
C GLY A 6 -19.68 -10.07 10.52
N GLY A 7 -20.68 -9.28 10.11
CA GLY A 7 -20.48 -7.94 9.56
C GLY A 7 -19.83 -7.92 8.17
N LYS A 8 -19.49 -6.74 7.66
CA LYS A 8 -18.71 -6.61 6.42
C LYS A 8 -17.25 -6.99 6.72
N GLN A 9 -16.85 -8.20 6.35
CA GLN A 9 -15.49 -8.69 6.50
C GLN A 9 -15.01 -9.36 5.21
N SER A 10 -13.76 -9.13 4.84
CA SER A 10 -13.10 -9.81 3.73
C SER A 10 -12.93 -11.31 4.03
N ARG A 11 -13.02 -12.14 2.98
CA ARG A 11 -12.69 -13.57 3.06
C ARG A 11 -11.19 -13.72 2.85
N LEU A 12 -10.44 -13.98 3.92
CA LEU A 12 -9.00 -14.24 3.83
C LEU A 12 -8.77 -15.68 3.35
N ARG A 13 -7.65 -15.89 2.65
CA ARG A 13 -7.17 -17.22 2.28
C ARG A 13 -6.58 -17.93 3.49
N ASP A 14 -6.50 -19.24 3.42
CA ASP A 14 -5.86 -20.03 4.46
C ASP A 14 -4.36 -19.77 4.50
N SER A 15 -3.79 -19.78 5.71
CA SER A 15 -2.35 -19.65 5.95
C SER A 15 -1.82 -20.86 6.71
N ILE A 16 -0.57 -20.78 7.15
CA ILE A 16 0.08 -21.76 8.02
C ILE A 16 0.31 -21.07 9.37
N ILE A 17 -0.03 -21.75 10.46
CA ILE A 17 0.21 -21.25 11.81
C ILE A 17 1.72 -21.04 12.01
N PRO A 18 2.15 -19.82 12.40
CA PRO A 18 3.54 -19.49 12.69
C PRO A 18 4.24 -20.51 13.57
N SER A 19 5.51 -20.82 13.25
CA SER A 19 6.35 -21.72 14.06
C SER A 19 7.37 -20.97 14.91
N ASP A 20 7.58 -19.69 14.60
CA ASP A 20 8.53 -18.77 15.21
C ASP A 20 7.99 -18.07 16.47
N ASP A 21 6.66 -18.03 16.67
CA ASP A 21 6.07 -17.50 17.89
C ASP A 21 6.14 -18.54 19.03
N PRO A 22 6.90 -18.27 20.11
CA PRO A 22 7.02 -19.20 21.23
C PRO A 22 5.72 -19.38 22.02
N LEU A 23 4.78 -18.44 21.93
CA LEU A 23 3.49 -18.48 22.63
C LEU A 23 2.53 -19.50 22.00
N ILE A 24 2.73 -19.84 20.73
CA ILE A 24 1.94 -20.86 20.05
C ILE A 24 2.37 -22.25 20.57
N PRO A 25 1.45 -23.07 21.08
CA PRO A 25 1.75 -24.45 21.47
C PRO A 25 2.43 -25.25 20.36
N HIS A 26 3.48 -26.00 20.68
CA HIS A 26 4.27 -26.75 19.70
C HIS A 26 3.46 -27.64 18.77
N HIS A 27 2.37 -28.24 19.26
CA HIS A 27 1.51 -29.13 18.48
C HIS A 27 0.63 -28.40 17.44
N LEU A 28 0.52 -27.06 17.52
CA LEU A 28 -0.26 -26.25 16.58
C LEU A 28 0.61 -25.60 15.50
N ARG A 29 1.92 -25.47 15.74
CA ARG A 29 2.86 -24.84 14.83
C ARG A 29 2.93 -25.60 13.51
N GLY A 30 2.86 -24.87 12.39
CA GLY A 30 2.91 -25.46 11.05
C GLY A 30 1.61 -26.09 10.56
N LEU A 31 0.55 -26.14 11.38
CA LEU A 31 -0.77 -26.58 10.92
C LEU A 31 -1.42 -25.53 10.01
N ARG A 32 -2.32 -25.99 9.13
CA ARG A 32 -3.12 -25.10 8.28
C ARG A 32 -4.07 -24.26 9.14
N GLN A 33 -3.96 -22.95 9.04
CA GLN A 33 -4.90 -22.00 9.61
C GLN A 33 -6.02 -21.72 8.61
N GLN A 34 -7.24 -22.14 8.95
CA GLN A 34 -8.43 -21.77 8.18
C GLN A 34 -8.97 -20.42 8.65
N PHE A 35 -9.28 -19.51 7.72
CA PHE A 35 -9.87 -18.19 8.03
C PHE A 35 -11.38 -18.10 7.80
N CYS A 36 -11.99 -19.13 7.23
CA CYS A 36 -13.43 -19.29 7.15
C CYS A 36 -13.83 -20.56 7.91
N TYR A 37 -15.03 -20.58 8.48
CA TYR A 37 -15.62 -21.80 8.99
C TYR A 37 -16.01 -22.73 7.84
N ASP A 38 -16.03 -24.03 8.11
CA ASP A 38 -16.51 -25.02 7.15
C ASP A 38 -17.97 -24.75 6.77
N SER A 39 -18.34 -25.12 5.55
CA SER A 39 -19.74 -25.17 5.10
C SER A 39 -20.63 -26.07 5.96
N SER A 40 -20.07 -27.12 6.59
CA SER A 40 -20.78 -28.05 7.47
C SER A 40 -20.73 -27.65 8.95
N HIS A 41 -20.42 -26.38 9.25
CA HIS A 41 -20.32 -25.92 10.63
C HIS A 41 -21.65 -26.11 11.39
N PRO A 42 -21.65 -26.64 12.64
CA PRO A 42 -22.89 -26.94 13.39
C PRO A 42 -23.81 -25.73 13.60
N ASP A 43 -23.23 -24.54 13.74
CA ASP A 43 -23.96 -23.28 13.76
C ASP A 43 -24.21 -22.78 12.32
N PRO A 44 -25.46 -22.74 11.83
CA PRO A 44 -25.80 -22.29 10.48
C PRO A 44 -25.41 -20.83 10.21
N LYS A 45 -25.33 -20.00 11.24
CA LYS A 45 -24.92 -18.59 11.10
C LYS A 45 -23.42 -18.45 10.85
N ARG A 46 -22.63 -19.47 11.20
CA ARG A 46 -21.18 -19.49 11.01
C ARG A 46 -20.76 -20.30 9.80
N ALA A 47 -21.59 -21.23 9.34
CA ALA A 47 -21.31 -22.06 8.17
C ALA A 47 -20.83 -21.22 6.96
N GLY A 48 -19.60 -21.50 6.49
CA GLY A 48 -18.98 -20.80 5.37
C GLY A 48 -18.67 -19.30 5.59
N GLN A 49 -18.82 -18.78 6.81
CA GLN A 49 -18.54 -17.38 7.15
C GLN A 49 -17.08 -17.15 7.54
N PRO A 50 -16.54 -15.94 7.33
CA PRO A 50 -15.20 -15.60 7.79
C PRO A 50 -15.13 -15.59 9.32
N LYS A 51 -14.03 -16.12 9.86
CA LYS A 51 -13.72 -16.13 11.29
C LYS A 51 -13.34 -14.72 11.76
N GLY A 52 -13.72 -14.38 12.99
CA GLY A 52 -13.22 -13.20 13.67
C GLY A 52 -11.81 -13.39 14.22
N ILE A 53 -11.16 -12.29 14.63
CA ILE A 53 -9.83 -12.31 15.25
C ILE A 53 -9.81 -13.20 16.49
N GLN A 54 -10.88 -13.20 17.28
CA GLN A 54 -10.98 -14.03 18.48
C GLN A 54 -10.80 -15.51 18.16
N ALA A 55 -11.59 -16.05 17.23
CA ALA A 55 -11.52 -17.47 16.86
C ALA A 55 -10.12 -17.87 16.34
N ILE A 56 -9.47 -17.01 15.55
CA ILE A 56 -8.12 -17.26 15.03
C ILE A 56 -7.09 -17.29 16.17
N LEU A 57 -7.15 -16.33 17.10
CA LEU A 57 -6.19 -16.28 18.21
C LEU A 57 -6.44 -17.40 19.25
N GLU A 58 -7.69 -17.82 19.42
CA GLU A 58 -8.06 -19.00 20.24
C GLU A 58 -7.50 -20.29 19.63
N GLU A 59 -7.64 -20.46 18.31
CA GLU A 59 -7.08 -21.61 17.57
C GLU A 59 -5.54 -21.66 17.64
N ARG A 60 -4.88 -20.53 17.90
CA ARG A 60 -3.42 -20.43 18.08
C ARG A 60 -2.97 -20.54 19.54
N GLY A 61 -3.89 -20.57 20.51
CA GLY A 61 -3.58 -20.52 21.95
C GLY A 61 -3.13 -19.14 22.47
N ILE A 62 -3.02 -18.15 21.59
CA ILE A 62 -2.54 -16.79 21.90
C ILE A 62 -3.59 -16.00 22.67
N TRP A 63 -4.87 -16.23 22.38
CA TRP A 63 -5.97 -15.54 23.05
C TRP A 63 -5.96 -15.80 24.56
N GLN A 64 -5.83 -17.07 24.96
CA GLN A 64 -5.81 -17.48 26.35
C GLN A 64 -4.59 -16.90 27.06
N HIS A 65 -3.41 -16.96 26.44
CA HIS A 65 -2.18 -16.39 27.00
C HIS A 65 -2.35 -14.92 27.39
N PHE A 66 -2.76 -14.07 26.44
CA PHE A 66 -2.90 -12.64 26.71
C PHE A 66 -4.06 -12.29 27.64
N THR A 67 -5.14 -13.08 27.62
CA THR A 67 -6.24 -12.91 28.56
C THR A 67 -5.79 -13.22 29.98
N SER A 68 -5.07 -14.33 30.19
CA SER A 68 -4.51 -14.70 31.50
C SER A 68 -3.49 -13.68 31.99
N LEU A 69 -2.60 -13.20 31.11
CA LEU A 69 -1.62 -12.17 31.45
C LEU A 69 -2.30 -10.89 31.96
N ARG A 70 -3.36 -10.43 31.28
CA ARG A 70 -4.11 -9.23 31.71
C ARG A 70 -4.74 -9.39 33.08
N VAL A 71 -5.31 -10.57 33.36
CA VAL A 71 -5.90 -10.88 34.68
C VAL A 71 -4.82 -10.88 35.77
N GLN A 72 -3.66 -11.49 35.51
CA GLN A 72 -2.53 -11.49 36.44
C GLN A 72 -1.99 -10.09 36.73
N GLU A 73 -1.97 -9.22 35.72
CA GLU A 73 -1.56 -7.82 35.83
C GLU A 73 -2.65 -6.90 36.39
N GLY A 74 -3.86 -7.40 36.69
CA GLY A 74 -5.00 -6.59 37.13
C GLY A 74 -5.49 -5.57 36.09
N LYS A 75 -5.17 -5.77 34.80
CA LYS A 75 -5.50 -4.85 33.71
C LYS A 75 -6.84 -5.22 33.07
N PRO A 76 -7.56 -4.24 32.48
CA PRO A 76 -8.78 -4.51 31.74
C PRO A 76 -8.51 -5.38 30.50
N ALA A 77 -9.58 -6.07 30.06
CA ALA A 77 -9.58 -6.89 28.86
C ALA A 77 -9.15 -6.07 27.62
N LEU A 78 -8.45 -6.75 26.72
CA LEU A 78 -7.98 -6.17 25.47
C LEU A 78 -9.18 -5.81 24.57
N LYS A 79 -9.15 -4.59 24.03
CA LYS A 79 -10.07 -4.15 22.97
C LYS A 79 -9.55 -4.63 21.61
N LEU A 80 -10.44 -4.66 20.61
CA LEU A 80 -10.06 -4.93 19.21
C LEU A 80 -8.97 -3.94 18.75
N GLN A 81 -9.22 -2.65 18.95
CA GLN A 81 -8.29 -1.55 18.73
C GLN A 81 -8.32 -0.65 19.97
N CYS A 82 -7.13 -0.26 20.46
CA CYS A 82 -7.01 0.72 21.53
C CYS A 82 -6.94 2.14 20.95
N ASN A 83 -7.27 3.14 21.77
CA ASN A 83 -7.29 4.54 21.34
C ASN A 83 -5.94 4.99 20.76
N SER A 84 -4.83 4.56 21.35
CA SER A 84 -3.49 4.91 20.83
C SER A 84 -3.23 4.32 19.45
N CYS A 85 -3.61 3.07 19.19
CA CYS A 85 -3.51 2.48 17.84
C CYS A 85 -4.45 3.17 16.86
N THR A 86 -5.67 3.51 17.27
CA THR A 86 -6.63 4.21 16.42
C THR A 86 -6.08 5.59 16.03
N THR A 87 -5.68 6.42 17.00
CA THR A 87 -5.11 7.75 16.75
C THR A 87 -3.80 7.66 15.98
N SER A 88 -2.93 6.68 16.26
CA SER A 88 -1.69 6.47 15.51
C SER A 88 -1.96 6.13 14.04
N ASN A 89 -2.94 5.26 13.77
CA ASN A 89 -3.33 4.92 12.40
C ASN A 89 -3.94 6.12 11.68
N ILE A 90 -4.85 6.87 12.32
CA ILE A 90 -5.42 8.11 11.76
C ILE A 90 -4.31 9.10 11.46
N ARG A 91 -3.35 9.29 12.38
CA ARG A 91 -2.21 10.19 12.17
C ARG A 91 -1.32 9.75 11.01
N LYS A 92 -1.03 8.45 10.88
CA LYS A 92 -0.28 7.92 9.73
C LYS A 92 -1.04 8.14 8.42
N ASP A 93 -2.34 7.94 8.42
CA ASP A 93 -3.18 8.21 7.25
C ASP A 93 -3.23 9.71 6.91
N ALA A 94 -3.35 10.57 7.92
CA ALA A 94 -3.30 12.02 7.78
C ALA A 94 -1.94 12.48 7.24
N LEU A 95 -0.82 11.92 7.73
CA LEU A 95 0.52 12.18 7.21
C LEU A 95 0.68 11.77 5.75
N ASN A 96 0.15 10.60 5.37
CA ASN A 96 0.20 10.13 3.99
C ASN A 96 -0.66 11.01 3.06
N ARG A 97 -1.83 11.46 3.53
CA ARG A 97 -2.72 12.36 2.78
C ARG A 97 -2.13 13.77 2.69
N SER A 98 -1.58 14.29 3.79
CA SER A 98 -0.96 15.62 3.84
C SER A 98 0.28 15.68 2.97
N ALA A 99 1.16 14.66 3.01
CA ALA A 99 2.31 14.59 2.11
C ALA A 99 1.91 14.69 0.64
N LYS A 100 0.80 14.03 0.27
CA LYS A 100 0.24 14.12 -1.09
C LYS A 100 -0.31 15.50 -1.41
N LEU A 101 -1.02 16.15 -0.48
CA LEU A 101 -1.55 17.50 -0.68
C LEU A 101 -0.45 18.56 -0.76
N ILE A 102 0.56 18.46 0.10
CA ILE A 102 1.72 19.36 0.11
C ILE A 102 2.43 19.27 -1.23
N GLN A 103 2.68 18.05 -1.74
CA GLN A 103 3.26 17.86 -3.06
C GLN A 103 2.41 18.51 -4.17
N GLN A 104 1.08 18.34 -4.13
CA GLN A 104 0.18 18.97 -5.11
C GLN A 104 0.13 20.50 -5.00
N ALA A 105 0.23 21.04 -3.79
CA ALA A 105 0.26 22.47 -3.55
C ALA A 105 1.58 23.08 -4.03
N GLU A 106 2.71 22.44 -3.74
CA GLU A 106 4.04 22.83 -4.22
C GLU A 106 4.08 22.86 -5.76
N ASP A 107 3.52 21.82 -6.41
CA ASP A 107 3.40 21.76 -7.87
C ASP A 107 2.54 22.90 -8.46
N ALA A 108 1.61 23.45 -7.67
CA ALA A 108 0.76 24.59 -8.04
C ALA A 108 1.31 25.96 -7.57
N GLY A 109 2.51 25.99 -6.96
CA GLY A 109 3.18 27.20 -6.48
C GLY A 109 2.72 27.69 -5.10
N TYR A 110 2.00 26.85 -4.35
CA TYR A 110 1.54 27.13 -2.99
C TYR A 110 2.40 26.38 -1.96
N PHE A 111 2.68 27.02 -0.83
CA PHE A 111 3.41 26.40 0.28
C PHE A 111 2.44 26.07 1.41
N LEU A 112 2.39 24.80 1.80
CA LEU A 112 1.60 24.31 2.93
C LEU A 112 2.53 23.73 3.99
N THR A 113 2.31 24.11 5.25
CA THR A 113 3.13 23.55 6.34
C THR A 113 2.65 22.14 6.70
N PRO A 114 3.57 21.18 6.90
CA PRO A 114 3.21 19.81 7.28
C PRO A 114 2.35 19.72 8.53
N GLU A 115 2.59 20.56 9.53
CA GLU A 115 1.82 20.55 10.77
C GLU A 115 0.37 21.01 10.57
N GLN A 116 0.12 22.02 9.73
CA GLN A 116 -1.23 22.53 9.46
C GLN A 116 -2.06 21.55 8.64
N CYS A 117 -1.49 20.93 7.60
CA CYS A 117 -2.25 19.95 6.81
C CYS A 117 -2.61 18.70 7.63
N VAL A 118 -1.72 18.25 8.52
CA VAL A 118 -2.01 17.11 9.38
C VAL A 118 -3.08 17.48 10.41
N SER A 119 -3.01 18.67 11.03
CA SER A 119 -4.00 19.10 12.02
C SER A 119 -5.40 19.29 11.42
N GLU A 120 -5.51 19.84 10.21
CA GLU A 120 -6.79 19.97 9.49
C GLU A 120 -7.40 18.59 9.14
N HIS A 121 -6.58 17.63 8.69
CA HIS A 121 -7.06 16.27 8.43
C HIS A 121 -7.50 15.53 9.69
N MET A 122 -6.75 15.71 10.79
CA MET A 122 -7.12 15.15 12.10
C MET A 122 -8.44 15.76 12.60
N ALA A 123 -8.64 17.07 12.40
CA ALA A 123 -9.88 17.77 12.74
C ALA A 123 -11.08 17.28 11.90
N ALA A 124 -10.89 17.03 10.61
CA ALA A 124 -11.94 16.49 9.73
C ALA A 124 -12.37 15.04 10.09
N GLU A 125 -11.46 14.24 10.66
CA GLU A 125 -11.74 12.89 11.19
C GLU A 125 -12.29 12.93 12.64
N GLY A 126 -12.60 14.13 13.17
CA GLY A 126 -13.29 14.32 14.44
C GLY A 126 -12.40 14.36 15.68
N GLN A 127 -11.10 14.67 15.55
CA GLN A 127 -10.18 14.87 16.68
C GLN A 127 -9.70 16.32 16.75
N SER A 128 -9.87 16.98 17.91
CA SER A 128 -9.36 18.34 18.15
C SER A 128 -7.82 18.38 18.09
N PRO A 129 -7.21 19.48 17.60
CA PRO A 129 -5.75 19.66 17.56
C PRO A 129 -5.07 19.69 18.94
N GLU A 130 -5.84 19.81 20.02
CA GLU A 130 -5.36 19.89 21.39
C GLU A 130 -5.66 18.59 22.15
N ILE A 131 -4.75 17.63 22.01
CA ILE A 131 -4.46 16.70 23.10
C ILE A 131 -2.95 16.79 23.32
N GLU A 132 -2.52 17.88 23.95
CA GLU A 132 -1.46 17.78 24.94
C GLU A 132 -1.94 16.72 25.96
N PRO A 133 -1.18 15.67 26.26
CA PRO A 133 -1.57 14.72 27.29
C PRO A 133 -1.57 15.46 28.62
N SER A 134 -2.76 15.81 29.11
CA SER A 134 -2.94 16.34 30.46
C SER A 134 -2.54 15.28 31.47
N ASP A 135 -1.49 15.62 32.21
CA ASP A 135 -1.11 15.22 33.56
C ASP A 135 -0.70 13.77 33.88
N SER A 136 0.46 13.74 34.55
CA SER A 136 0.78 12.89 35.69
C SER A 136 0.92 11.38 35.48
N ASP A 137 1.69 10.95 34.47
CA ASP A 137 2.45 9.70 34.52
C ASP A 137 3.65 9.77 33.54
N ALA A 138 4.51 10.76 33.77
CA ALA A 138 5.75 11.00 33.02
C ALA A 138 6.87 10.04 33.42
N ALA A 139 6.59 8.74 33.41
CA ALA A 139 7.61 7.69 33.51
C ALA A 139 7.10 6.42 32.81
N ASN A 140 7.12 6.42 31.47
CA ASN A 140 7.36 5.23 30.63
C ASN A 140 7.17 5.60 29.15
N ASN A 141 8.08 6.41 28.61
CA ASN A 141 8.28 6.50 27.17
C ASN A 141 9.44 5.59 26.79
N THR A 142 9.26 4.71 25.80
CA THR A 142 10.19 3.70 25.22
C THR A 142 9.94 2.22 25.50
N THR A 143 8.72 1.74 25.25
CA THR A 143 8.52 0.44 24.57
C THR A 143 7.25 0.56 23.73
N GLU A 144 7.30 0.33 22.41
CA GLU A 144 6.06 0.04 21.68
C GLU A 144 5.49 -1.23 22.32
N SER A 145 4.50 -1.09 23.20
CA SER A 145 3.82 -2.24 23.79
C SER A 145 3.22 -3.05 22.65
N THR A 146 3.87 -4.17 22.32
CA THR A 146 3.50 -5.07 21.23
C THR A 146 2.11 -5.67 21.45
N ASN A 147 1.61 -5.61 22.69
CA ASN A 147 0.45 -6.37 23.16
C ASN A 147 -0.70 -5.44 23.60
N CYS A 148 -0.84 -4.26 22.97
CA CYS A 148 -1.78 -3.22 23.41
C CYS A 148 -3.26 -3.49 23.04
N CYS A 149 -3.52 -4.21 21.94
CA CYS A 149 -4.86 -4.57 21.45
C CYS A 149 -4.80 -5.82 20.56
N TRP A 150 -5.95 -6.48 20.34
CA TRP A 150 -6.00 -7.70 19.54
C TRP A 150 -5.55 -7.49 18.09
N SER A 151 -5.85 -6.33 17.50
CA SER A 151 -5.39 -6.00 16.15
C SER A 151 -3.86 -5.91 16.06
N LYS A 152 -3.18 -5.38 17.08
CA LYS A 152 -1.71 -5.26 17.09
C LYS A 152 -1.06 -6.63 17.26
N ILE A 153 -1.56 -7.44 18.20
CA ILE A 153 -1.09 -8.81 18.44
C ILE A 153 -1.20 -9.64 17.16
N LEU A 154 -2.36 -9.61 16.49
CA LEU A 154 -2.55 -10.34 15.24
C LEU A 154 -1.62 -9.84 14.13
N SER A 155 -1.47 -8.51 13.99
CA SER A 155 -0.61 -7.92 12.95
C SER A 155 0.88 -8.26 13.10
N GLN A 156 1.29 -8.71 14.28
CA GLN A 156 2.68 -9.09 14.57
C GLN A 156 2.99 -10.56 14.30
N GLN A 157 1.96 -11.35 14.02
CA GLN A 157 2.14 -12.75 13.65
C GLN A 157 2.85 -12.84 12.30
N SER A 158 3.83 -13.73 12.18
CA SER A 158 4.70 -13.80 11.01
C SER A 158 3.97 -14.16 9.72
N ASP A 159 2.87 -14.91 9.81
CA ASP A 159 2.03 -15.23 8.66
C ASP A 159 1.30 -14.00 8.11
N PHE A 160 0.97 -13.02 8.95
CA PHE A 160 0.39 -11.74 8.53
C PHE A 160 1.44 -10.75 8.04
N ILE A 161 2.60 -10.68 8.71
CA ILE A 161 3.69 -9.79 8.30
C ILE A 161 4.23 -10.17 6.92
N ASN A 162 4.46 -11.47 6.73
CA ASN A 162 5.08 -12.00 5.51
C ASN A 162 4.06 -12.37 4.44
N GLU A 163 2.77 -12.01 4.62
CA GLU A 163 1.74 -12.36 3.66
C GLU A 163 1.97 -11.61 2.34
N ARG A 164 2.38 -12.34 1.30
CA ARG A 164 2.47 -11.79 -0.06
C ARG A 164 1.08 -11.44 -0.59
N PRO A 165 0.84 -10.27 -1.21
CA PRO A 165 -0.40 -9.98 -1.91
C PRO A 165 -0.82 -11.11 -2.86
N LEU A 166 -2.12 -11.38 -2.97
CA LEU A 166 -2.64 -12.45 -3.82
C LEU A 166 -2.18 -12.29 -5.28
N LEU A 167 -2.22 -11.07 -5.80
CA LEU A 167 -1.76 -10.77 -7.16
C LEU A 167 -0.28 -11.09 -7.36
N GLN A 168 0.57 -10.76 -6.38
CA GLN A 168 1.98 -11.11 -6.43
C GLN A 168 2.18 -12.63 -6.45
N THR A 169 1.42 -13.36 -5.60
CA THR A 169 1.47 -14.83 -5.56
C THR A 169 1.13 -15.42 -6.93
N ILE A 170 0.01 -15.02 -7.53
CA ILE A 170 -0.42 -15.52 -8.84
C ILE A 170 0.62 -15.26 -9.94
N ILE A 171 1.22 -14.07 -9.95
CA ILE A 171 2.21 -13.67 -10.96
C ILE A 171 3.51 -14.46 -10.79
N GLU A 172 4.00 -14.57 -9.56
CA GLU A 172 5.26 -15.27 -9.25
C GLU A 172 5.13 -16.79 -9.44
N ASP A 173 3.99 -17.37 -9.06
CA ASP A 173 3.71 -18.80 -9.27
C ASP A 173 3.59 -19.16 -10.76
N ALA A 174 3.23 -18.19 -11.61
CA ALA A 174 3.27 -18.32 -13.08
C ALA A 174 4.69 -18.18 -13.66
N GLY A 175 5.72 -17.96 -12.83
CA GLY A 175 7.11 -17.78 -13.25
C GLY A 175 7.45 -16.36 -13.72
N HIS A 176 6.61 -15.37 -13.40
CA HIS A 176 6.83 -13.97 -13.75
C HIS A 176 7.32 -13.14 -12.55
N ILE A 177 7.97 -12.00 -12.84
CA ILE A 177 8.39 -11.05 -11.81
C ILE A 177 7.28 -10.01 -11.62
N CYS A 178 6.77 -9.89 -10.40
CA CYS A 178 5.77 -8.88 -10.04
C CYS A 178 6.45 -7.56 -9.66
N LEU A 179 6.40 -6.56 -10.55
CA LEU A 179 6.92 -5.22 -10.29
C LEU A 179 5.82 -4.29 -9.78
N PHE A 180 5.94 -3.83 -8.53
CA PHE A 180 5.08 -2.79 -7.99
C PHE A 180 5.62 -1.41 -8.37
N LEU A 181 4.84 -0.66 -9.14
CA LEU A 181 5.17 0.71 -9.49
C LEU A 181 4.79 1.67 -8.36
N PRO A 182 5.61 2.71 -8.10
CA PRO A 182 5.26 3.76 -7.14
C PRO A 182 3.88 4.37 -7.47
N LYS A 183 3.10 4.65 -6.42
CA LYS A 183 1.79 5.29 -6.57
C LYS A 183 1.95 6.71 -7.11
N PHE A 184 1.07 7.12 -8.01
CA PHE A 184 1.04 8.47 -8.62
C PHE A 184 2.26 8.84 -9.49
N HIS A 185 3.05 7.86 -9.93
CA HIS A 185 4.16 8.05 -10.86
C HIS A 185 3.88 7.37 -12.20
N CYS A 186 2.88 7.86 -12.93
CA CYS A 186 2.48 7.27 -14.21
C CYS A 186 3.57 7.36 -15.29
N GLU A 187 4.47 8.34 -15.18
CA GLU A 187 5.66 8.50 -16.01
C GLU A 187 6.66 7.34 -15.91
N LEU A 188 6.58 6.54 -14.85
CA LEU A 188 7.38 5.32 -14.66
C LEU A 188 6.73 4.08 -15.28
N ASN A 189 5.52 4.20 -15.85
CA ASN A 189 4.79 3.09 -16.46
C ASN A 189 4.91 3.10 -18.00
N PRO A 190 5.60 2.11 -18.63
CA PRO A 190 5.81 2.10 -20.08
C PRO A 190 4.52 2.04 -20.89
N ILE A 191 3.43 1.52 -20.31
CA ILE A 191 2.16 1.38 -21.00
C ILE A 191 1.54 2.75 -21.33
N GLU A 192 1.83 3.80 -20.55
CA GLU A 192 1.29 5.14 -20.80
C GLU A 192 1.81 5.72 -22.12
N LEU A 193 3.10 5.49 -22.42
CA LEU A 193 3.71 5.88 -23.70
C LEU A 193 3.15 5.06 -24.87
N PHE A 194 2.85 3.79 -24.64
CA PHE A 194 2.21 2.93 -25.63
C PHE A 194 0.76 3.40 -25.91
N TRP A 195 0.01 3.74 -24.87
CA TRP A 195 -1.33 4.34 -25.01
C TRP A 195 -1.30 5.68 -25.74
N SER A 196 -0.29 6.52 -25.50
CA SER A 196 -0.14 7.78 -26.23
C SER A 196 0.00 7.53 -27.74
N TYR A 197 0.82 6.57 -28.14
CA TYR A 197 1.00 6.17 -29.55
C TYR A 197 -0.30 5.66 -30.18
N ILE A 198 -1.02 4.79 -29.46
CA ILE A 198 -2.30 4.25 -29.93
C ILE A 198 -3.30 5.39 -30.12
N LYS A 199 -3.46 6.26 -29.13
CA LYS A 199 -4.41 7.37 -29.18
C LYS A 199 -4.12 8.32 -30.33
N GLU A 200 -2.84 8.65 -30.54
CA GLU A 200 -2.42 9.50 -31.66
C GLU A 200 -2.74 8.86 -33.02
N SER A 201 -2.32 7.61 -33.21
CA SER A 201 -2.52 6.87 -34.47
C SER A 201 -3.99 6.61 -34.76
N TYR A 202 -4.78 6.30 -33.72
CA TYR A 202 -6.21 6.09 -33.81
C TYR A 202 -6.92 7.39 -34.19
N ARG A 203 -6.60 8.51 -33.54
CA ARG A 203 -7.21 9.81 -33.82
C ARG A 203 -6.97 10.29 -35.26
N LYS A 204 -5.80 9.98 -35.83
CA LYS A 204 -5.49 10.28 -37.24
C LYS A 204 -6.39 9.52 -38.23
N GLN A 205 -6.87 8.34 -37.85
CA GLN A 205 -7.63 7.44 -38.73
C GLN A 205 -9.11 7.31 -38.35
N SER A 206 -9.55 7.92 -37.25
CA SER A 206 -10.90 7.71 -36.70
C SER A 206 -12.01 8.16 -37.64
N HIS A 207 -11.74 9.12 -38.54
CA HIS A 207 -12.67 9.56 -39.57
C HIS A 207 -13.02 8.45 -40.61
N THR A 208 -12.20 7.39 -40.69
CA THR A 208 -12.42 6.26 -41.61
C THR A 208 -13.32 5.17 -41.04
N ALA A 209 -13.68 5.27 -39.75
CA ALA A 209 -14.48 4.27 -39.05
C ALA A 209 -15.75 4.91 -38.44
N GLY A 210 -16.91 4.63 -39.03
CA GLY A 210 -18.20 5.19 -38.56
C GLY A 210 -18.98 4.28 -37.61
N LEU A 211 -18.79 2.97 -37.69
CA LEU A 211 -19.50 1.96 -36.87
C LEU A 211 -18.59 1.42 -35.77
N PHE A 212 -19.18 1.00 -34.64
CA PHE A 212 -18.43 0.44 -33.51
C PHE A 212 -17.51 -0.74 -33.91
N ALA A 213 -17.99 -1.63 -34.79
CA ALA A 213 -17.18 -2.75 -35.30
C ALA A 213 -15.95 -2.27 -36.08
N ALA A 214 -16.09 -1.22 -36.90
CA ALA A 214 -14.99 -0.61 -37.64
C ALA A 214 -14.00 0.09 -36.69
N CYS A 215 -14.49 0.78 -35.66
CA CYS A 215 -13.68 1.38 -34.61
C CYS A 215 -12.85 0.33 -33.85
N LYS A 216 -13.46 -0.80 -33.51
CA LYS A 216 -12.76 -1.92 -32.85
C LYS A 216 -11.67 -2.51 -33.74
N ALA A 217 -11.98 -2.75 -35.01
CA ALA A 217 -11.00 -3.25 -35.98
C ALA A 217 -9.84 -2.25 -36.21
N LEU A 218 -10.15 -0.95 -36.22
CA LEU A 218 -9.14 0.10 -36.30
C LEU A 218 -8.23 0.11 -35.06
N PHE A 219 -8.81 -0.01 -33.86
CA PHE A 219 -8.06 -0.10 -32.61
C PHE A 219 -7.08 -1.28 -32.63
N ASP A 220 -7.54 -2.47 -33.02
CA ASP A 220 -6.69 -3.67 -33.07
C ASP A 220 -5.53 -3.51 -34.06
N ARG A 221 -5.78 -2.91 -35.22
CA ARG A 221 -4.75 -2.61 -36.23
C ARG A 221 -3.71 -1.62 -35.70
N VAL A 222 -4.14 -0.52 -35.09
CA VAL A 222 -3.26 0.51 -34.53
C VAL A 222 -2.44 -0.05 -33.36
N ARG A 223 -3.06 -0.87 -32.50
CA ARG A 223 -2.36 -1.53 -31.38
C ARG A 223 -1.20 -2.40 -31.88
N GLN A 224 -1.40 -3.11 -32.99
CA GLN A 224 -0.39 -3.98 -33.59
C GLN A 224 0.64 -3.24 -34.45
N SER A 225 0.35 -1.99 -34.86
CA SER A 225 1.25 -1.23 -35.74
C SER A 225 2.44 -0.60 -35.02
N CYS A 226 2.48 -0.62 -33.69
CA CYS A 226 3.56 0.00 -32.92
C CYS A 226 4.89 -0.73 -33.16
N PRO A 227 5.92 -0.07 -33.75
CA PRO A 227 7.18 -0.73 -34.03
C PRO A 227 7.91 -1.15 -32.75
N LEU A 228 8.55 -2.33 -32.77
CA LEU A 228 9.32 -2.83 -31.63
C LEU A 228 10.42 -1.87 -31.18
N ILE A 229 11.04 -1.15 -32.12
CA ILE A 229 12.06 -0.13 -31.81
C ILE A 229 11.48 1.02 -30.98
N THR A 230 10.23 1.39 -31.20
CA THR A 230 9.53 2.43 -30.45
C THR A 230 9.23 1.94 -29.03
N ILE A 231 8.76 0.71 -28.87
CA ILE A 231 8.55 0.08 -27.56
C ILE A 231 9.86 0.07 -26.76
N ARG A 232 10.99 -0.33 -27.38
CA ARG A 232 12.30 -0.30 -26.72
C ARG A 232 12.70 1.12 -26.27
N LYS A 233 12.39 2.15 -27.06
CA LYS A 233 12.63 3.55 -26.67
C LYS A 233 11.81 3.97 -25.44
N TYR A 234 10.60 3.44 -25.24
CA TYR A 234 9.79 3.73 -24.05
C TYR A 234 10.45 3.22 -22.77
N PHE A 235 10.94 1.98 -22.77
CA PHE A 235 11.68 1.44 -21.63
C PHE A 235 12.98 2.23 -21.37
N CYS A 236 13.71 2.63 -22.42
CA CYS A 236 14.88 3.49 -22.26
C CYS A 236 14.54 4.85 -21.64
N ARG A 237 13.41 5.46 -22.03
CA ARG A 237 12.93 6.72 -21.44
C ARG A 237 12.65 6.55 -19.94
N ILE A 238 12.03 5.45 -19.54
CA ILE A 238 11.70 5.18 -18.14
C ILE A 238 12.93 4.87 -17.30
N ASN A 239 13.90 4.13 -17.85
CA ASN A 239 15.17 3.91 -17.16
C ASN A 239 15.90 5.22 -16.86
N ARG A 240 15.81 6.20 -17.78
CA ARG A 240 16.33 7.55 -17.54
C ARG A 240 15.55 8.29 -16.46
N GLN A 241 14.23 8.19 -16.46
CA GLN A 241 13.38 8.78 -15.41
C GLN A 241 13.72 8.19 -14.02
N LEU A 242 13.87 6.87 -13.93
CA LEU A 242 14.29 6.19 -12.71
C LEU A 242 15.68 6.65 -12.25
N SER A 243 16.63 6.80 -13.18
CA SER A 243 17.96 7.32 -12.88
C SER A 243 17.93 8.74 -12.30
N VAL A 244 16.96 9.57 -12.70
CA VAL A 244 16.75 10.91 -12.13
C VAL A 244 16.20 10.80 -10.70
N TYR A 245 15.14 10.03 -10.49
CA TYR A 245 14.56 9.89 -9.14
C TYR A 245 15.50 9.24 -8.14
N GLN A 246 16.34 8.29 -8.57
CA GLN A 246 17.40 7.72 -7.74
C GLN A 246 18.43 8.74 -7.26
N GLN A 247 18.54 9.88 -7.96
CA GLN A 247 19.41 10.99 -7.57
C GLN A 247 18.70 12.06 -6.73
N GLY A 248 17.40 11.86 -6.43
CA GLY A 248 16.63 12.72 -5.53
C GLY A 248 15.95 13.93 -6.18
N TYR A 249 15.92 14.02 -7.52
CA TYR A 249 15.24 15.13 -8.21
C TYR A 249 13.73 14.93 -8.29
N SER A 250 13.00 16.05 -8.35
CA SER A 250 11.53 16.07 -8.50
C SER A 250 11.07 15.84 -9.95
N GLY A 251 9.75 15.69 -10.12
CA GLY A 251 9.10 15.56 -11.43
C GLY A 251 9.44 16.72 -12.38
N PRO A 252 9.21 17.99 -12.01
CA PRO A 252 9.56 19.13 -12.87
C PRO A 252 11.04 19.18 -13.26
N GLN A 253 11.94 18.95 -12.31
CA GLN A 253 13.40 18.91 -12.55
C GLN A 253 13.78 17.78 -13.51
N SER A 254 13.08 16.64 -13.42
CA SER A 254 13.32 15.50 -14.30
C SER A 254 13.08 15.84 -15.76
N GLU A 255 12.05 16.63 -16.08
CA GLU A 255 11.74 16.99 -17.46
C GLU A 255 12.86 17.84 -18.08
N ILE A 256 13.41 18.77 -17.30
CA ILE A 256 14.50 19.65 -17.74
C ILE A 256 15.77 18.81 -17.98
N LEU A 257 16.13 17.94 -17.03
CA LEU A 257 17.28 17.04 -17.15
C LEU A 257 17.14 16.06 -18.31
N MET A 258 15.94 15.52 -18.53
CA MET A 258 15.65 14.64 -19.66
C MET A 258 15.84 15.34 -21.01
N LYS A 259 15.46 16.62 -21.11
CA LYS A 259 15.68 17.43 -22.31
C LYS A 259 17.17 17.74 -22.52
N LYS A 260 17.89 18.19 -21.48
CA LYS A 260 19.32 18.53 -21.55
C LYS A 260 20.19 17.34 -21.96
N TYR A 261 19.97 16.18 -21.34
CA TYR A 261 20.80 14.98 -21.57
C TYR A 261 20.14 13.96 -22.51
N SER A 262 19.49 14.44 -23.58
CA SER A 262 18.70 13.61 -24.50
C SER A 262 19.49 12.46 -25.15
N SER A 263 20.80 12.62 -25.35
CA SER A 263 21.73 11.64 -25.94
C SER A 263 22.23 10.56 -24.97
N HIS A 264 22.03 10.73 -23.66
CA HIS A 264 22.55 9.81 -22.65
C HIS A 264 21.53 8.74 -22.25
N ARG A 265 22.02 7.54 -21.90
CA ARG A 265 21.20 6.45 -21.37
C ARG A 265 20.87 6.60 -19.87
N CYS A 266 21.66 7.37 -19.13
CA CYS A 266 21.46 7.72 -17.72
C CYS A 266 21.84 9.20 -17.52
N ILE A 267 21.27 9.86 -16.50
CA ILE A 267 21.66 11.24 -16.17
C ILE A 267 22.94 11.22 -15.34
N PRO A 268 23.99 11.98 -15.72
CA PRO A 268 25.25 12.01 -14.96
C PRO A 268 25.05 12.43 -13.50
N ARG A 269 25.75 11.77 -12.56
CA ARG A 269 25.67 12.04 -11.10
C ARG A 269 25.99 13.49 -10.69
N ARG A 270 26.64 14.26 -11.56
CA ARG A 270 27.01 15.67 -11.33
C ARG A 270 26.08 16.68 -11.99
N ALA A 271 25.00 16.22 -12.66
CA ALA A 271 24.05 17.11 -13.31
C ALA A 271 23.37 18.09 -12.33
N ALA A 272 23.38 17.79 -11.02
CA ALA A 272 22.87 18.62 -9.92
C ALA A 272 23.69 19.88 -9.65
N MET A 273 24.97 19.91 -10.02
CA MET A 273 25.85 21.01 -9.63
C MET A 273 25.67 22.27 -10.48
N ASP A 274 24.97 22.19 -11.61
CA ASP A 274 24.56 23.37 -12.37
C ASP A 274 23.17 23.83 -11.89
N ILE A 275 23.13 24.75 -10.92
CA ILE A 275 21.88 25.37 -10.42
C ILE A 275 21.09 26.02 -11.57
N ASP A 276 21.78 26.54 -12.58
CA ASP A 276 21.19 27.14 -13.79
C ASP A 276 20.35 26.15 -14.62
N VAL A 277 20.55 24.84 -14.43
CA VAL A 277 19.79 23.79 -15.15
C VAL A 277 18.47 23.47 -14.46
N LEU A 278 18.36 23.73 -13.16
CA LEU A 278 17.18 23.36 -12.37
C LEU A 278 16.18 24.52 -12.27
N ASN A 279 16.60 25.75 -12.60
CA ASN A 279 15.81 26.98 -12.51
C ASN A 279 15.40 27.56 -13.89
N ALA A 280 15.60 26.82 -14.99
CA ALA A 280 15.36 27.25 -16.37
C ALA A 280 14.03 26.75 -16.95
#